data_AF-A0A6G1F2L5-F1
#
_entry.id   AF-A0A6G1F2L5-F1
#
_cell.length_a   1.000
_cell.length_b   1.000
_cell.length_c   1.000
_cell.angle_alpha   90.00
_cell.angle_beta   90.00
_cell.angle_gamma   90.00
#
_symmetry.space_group_name_H-M   'P 1'
#
loop_
_entity.id
_entity.type
_entity.pdbx_description
1 polymer ?
#
loop_
_entity_poly.entity_id
_entity_poly.type
_entity_poly.pdbx_seq_one_letter_code
_entity_poly.pdbx_strand_id
1 'polypeptide(L)'
;MLKNMTFDESKLRGYSTPDQYADALSKGSAVGGVAAILDEIPYLKLFLSQYCDGYAMVGPIYKDAGFGFVSLLAANMYSPS
;
A
#
# COMPACT_ATOMS: atom_id res chain seq x y z
N MET A 1 1.80 0.61 -9.77
CA MET A 1 3.15 0.26 -9.33
C MET A 1 3.38 -1.26 -9.19
N LEU A 2 2.52 -1.99 -8.48
CA LEU A 2 2.66 -3.45 -8.29
C LEU A 2 2.65 -4.28 -9.59
N LYS A 3 2.01 -3.79 -10.66
CA LYS A 3 1.95 -4.44 -11.98
C LYS A 3 3.31 -4.53 -12.70
N ASN A 4 4.28 -3.70 -12.30
CA ASN A 4 5.62 -3.71 -12.89
C ASN A 4 6.60 -4.59 -12.09
N MET A 5 6.16 -5.15 -10.96
CA MET A 5 6.89 -6.17 -10.22
C MET A 5 6.49 -7.55 -10.76
N THR A 6 7.38 -8.53 -10.70
CA THR A 6 7.15 -9.94 -11.13
C THR A 6 6.16 -10.70 -10.23
N PHE A 7 5.22 -10.01 -9.59
CA PHE A 7 4.17 -10.63 -8.81
C PHE A 7 3.06 -11.14 -9.72
N ASP A 8 2.55 -12.32 -9.37
CA ASP A 8 1.37 -12.88 -9.99
C ASP A 8 0.14 -12.07 -9.54
N GLU A 9 -0.53 -11.40 -10.49
CA GLU A 9 -1.71 -10.58 -10.20
C GLU A 9 -2.82 -11.37 -9.49
N SER A 10 -2.91 -12.68 -9.71
CA SER A 10 -3.89 -13.55 -9.04
C SER A 10 -3.68 -13.68 -7.53
N LYS A 11 -2.49 -13.32 -7.04
CA LYS A 11 -2.13 -13.31 -5.61
C LYS A 11 -2.35 -11.95 -4.95
N LEU A 12 -2.64 -10.91 -5.74
CA LEU A 12 -2.92 -9.59 -5.20
C LEU A 12 -4.33 -9.54 -4.60
N ARG A 13 -4.43 -8.90 -3.44
CA ARG A 13 -5.67 -8.68 -2.70
C ARG A 13 -5.71 -7.22 -2.26
N GLY A 14 -6.85 -6.57 -2.49
CA GLY A 14 -7.07 -5.18 -2.09
C GLY A 14 -7.64 -5.10 -0.68
N TYR A 15 -7.08 -4.20 0.12
CA TYR A 15 -7.52 -3.92 1.48
C TYR A 15 -7.50 -2.40 1.69
N SER A 16 -8.44 -1.89 2.49
CA SER A 16 -8.68 -0.45 2.64
C SER A 16 -8.50 0.07 4.05
N THR A 17 -8.35 -0.80 5.05
CA THR A 17 -8.23 -0.39 6.46
C THR A 17 -7.11 -1.14 7.19
N PRO A 18 -6.50 -0.53 8.22
CA PRO A 18 -5.51 -1.20 9.09
C PRO A 18 -6.03 -2.51 9.70
N ASP A 19 -7.31 -2.58 10.07
CA ASP A 19 -7.91 -3.79 10.64
C ASP A 19 -7.96 -4.94 9.64
N GLN A 20 -8.21 -4.64 8.36
CA GLN A 20 -8.15 -5.65 7.30
C GLN A 20 -6.72 -6.15 7.09
N TYR A 21 -5.71 -5.31 7.32
CA TYR A 21 -4.31 -5.73 7.23
C TYR A 21 -4.00 -6.72 8.35
N ALA A 22 -4.38 -6.40 9.59
CA ALA A 22 -4.16 -7.26 10.75
C ALA A 22 -4.89 -8.62 10.61
N ASP A 23 -6.15 -8.62 10.18
CA ASP A 23 -6.91 -9.85 9.94
C ASP A 23 -6.27 -10.70 8.84
N ALA A 24 -5.86 -10.08 7.72
CA ALA A 24 -5.25 -10.81 6.61
C ALA A 24 -3.86 -11.36 6.96
N LEU A 25 -3.03 -10.59 7.68
CA LEU A 25 -1.70 -11.02 8.11
C LEU A 25 -1.77 -12.11 9.19
N SER A 26 -2.68 -11.98 10.17
CA SER A 26 -2.84 -12.97 11.25
C SER A 26 -3.34 -14.33 10.73
N LYS A 27 -4.22 -14.34 9.72
CA LYS A 27 -4.60 -15.56 9.00
C LYS A 27 -3.40 -16.18 8.27
N GLY A 28 -2.55 -15.36 7.66
CA GLY A 28 -1.43 -15.84 6.87
C GLY A 28 -1.84 -16.47 5.54
N SER A 29 -0.90 -16.55 4.60
CA SER A 29 -1.19 -16.98 3.22
C SER A 29 -1.69 -18.42 3.07
N ALA A 30 -1.36 -19.32 3.99
CA ALA A 30 -1.70 -20.74 3.90
C ALA A 30 -3.21 -21.02 4.10
N VAL A 31 -3.93 -20.14 4.81
CA VAL A 31 -5.35 -20.33 5.15
C VAL A 31 -6.21 -19.16 4.66
N GLY A 32 -5.82 -18.54 3.55
CA GLY A 32 -6.63 -17.53 2.87
C GLY A 32 -6.40 -16.07 3.30
N GLY A 33 -5.40 -15.82 4.14
CA GLY A 33 -4.86 -14.48 4.40
C GLY A 33 -3.75 -14.09 3.42
N VAL A 34 -2.78 -13.29 3.88
CA VAL A 34 -1.64 -12.85 3.07
C VAL A 34 -0.31 -13.05 3.79
N ALA A 35 0.77 -13.12 3.01
CA ALA A 35 2.13 -13.22 3.55
C ALA A 35 2.76 -11.85 3.89
N ALA A 36 2.30 -10.79 3.23
CA ALA A 36 2.80 -9.43 3.41
C ALA A 36 1.76 -8.41 2.94
N ILE A 37 1.88 -7.18 3.45
CA ILE A 37 1.18 -6.00 2.94
C ILE A 37 2.21 -5.09 2.26
N LEU A 38 1.83 -4.57 1.09
CA LEU A 38 2.61 -3.58 0.34
C LEU A 38 1.75 -2.33 0.22
N ASP A 39 2.22 -1.23 0.81
CA ASP A 39 1.58 0.07 0.77
C ASP A 39 2.63 1.16 1.02
N GLU A 40 2.22 2.42 0.95
CA GLU A 40 3.11 3.55 1.21
C GLU A 40 3.56 3.60 2.68
N ILE A 41 4.81 4.05 2.88
CA ILE A 41 5.43 4.18 4.21
C ILE A 41 4.55 4.90 5.25
N PRO A 42 3.89 6.03 4.97
CA PRO A 42 3.04 6.69 5.97
C PRO A 42 1.88 5.80 6.44
N TYR A 43 1.26 5.02 5.55
CA TYR A 43 0.19 4.08 5.93
C TYR A 43 0.74 2.90 6.73
N LEU A 44 1.89 2.34 6.34
CA LEU A 44 2.54 1.28 7.11
C LEU A 44 2.98 1.75 8.51
N LYS A 45 3.46 2.99 8.64
CA LYS A 45 3.77 3.59 9.95
C LYS A 45 2.51 3.77 10.80
N LEU A 46 1.41 4.22 10.20
CA LEU A 46 0.13 4.34 10.90
C LEU A 46 -0.35 2.96 11.38
N PHE A 47 -0.28 1.94 10.53
CA PHE A 47 -0.62 0.56 10.89
C PHE A 47 0.21 0.07 12.09
N LEU A 48 1.54 0.20 12.04
CA LEU A 48 2.41 -0.23 13.16
C LEU A 48 2.16 0.56 14.45
N SER A 49 1.74 1.83 14.35
CA SER A 49 1.37 2.60 15.54
C SER A 49 0.08 2.12 16.21
N GLN A 50 -0.84 1.51 15.44
CA GLN A 50 -2.08 0.93 15.95
C GLN A 50 -1.88 -0.51 16.44
N TYR A 51 -0.99 -1.26 15.76
CA TYR A 51 -0.68 -2.65 16.02
C TYR A 51 0.80 -2.80 16.41
N CYS A 52 1.12 -2.34 17.63
CA CYS A 52 2.51 -2.20 18.11
C CYS A 52 3.28 -3.53 18.19
N ASP A 53 2.58 -4.65 18.37
CA ASP A 53 3.19 -5.98 18.53
C ASP A 53 2.79 -6.93 17.40
N GLY A 54 3.70 -7.83 17.03
CA GLY A 54 3.42 -8.92 16.08
C GLY A 54 3.66 -8.57 14.60
N TYR A 55 3.98 -7.32 14.27
CA TYR A 55 4.21 -6.88 12.90
C TYR A 55 5.49 -6.04 12.77
N ALA A 56 6.14 -6.13 11.61
CA ALA A 56 7.31 -5.33 11.29
C ALA A 56 7.33 -5.01 9.78
N MET A 57 7.84 -3.83 9.44
CA MET A 57 8.25 -3.55 8.06
C MET A 57 9.56 -4.28 7.77
N VAL A 58 9.57 -5.11 6.73
CA VAL A 58 10.73 -5.91 6.31
C VAL A 58 10.98 -5.75 4.81
N GLY A 59 12.23 -5.98 4.39
CA GLY A 59 12.62 -5.92 2.99
C GLY A 59 13.00 -4.52 2.50
N PRO A 60 13.33 -4.39 1.20
CA PRO A 60 13.73 -3.12 0.62
C PRO A 60 12.55 -2.16 0.48
N ILE A 61 12.82 -0.87 0.63
CA ILE A 61 11.87 0.19 0.31
C ILE A 61 11.88 0.39 -1.20
N TYR A 62 10.81 -0.03 -1.88
CA TYR A 62 10.61 0.28 -3.30
C TYR A 62 10.17 1.74 -3.42
N LYS A 63 11.01 2.56 -4.05
CA LYS A 63 10.69 3.98 -4.28
C LYS A 63 9.62 4.08 -5.37
N ASP A 64 8.45 4.60 -5.01
CA ASP A 64 7.42 5.06 -5.94
C ASP A 64 7.27 6.58 -5.89
N ALA A 65 6.37 7.12 -6.72
CA ALA A 65 5.82 8.46 -6.54
C ALA A 65 5.28 8.64 -5.10
N GLY A 66 5.35 9.88 -4.60
CA GLY A 66 4.81 10.25 -3.30
C GLY A 66 3.61 11.19 -3.42
N PHE A 67 3.03 11.55 -2.29
CA PHE A 67 1.94 12.51 -2.24
C PHE A 67 2.35 13.92 -2.68
N GLY A 68 1.46 14.57 -3.43
CA GLY A 68 1.58 15.96 -3.84
C GLY A 68 0.21 16.65 -3.85
N PHE A 69 0.22 17.97 -3.72
CA PHE A 69 -1.00 18.77 -3.84
C PHE A 69 -1.23 19.15 -5.31
N VAL A 70 -2.48 19.12 -5.74
CA VAL A 70 -2.90 19.63 -7.06
C VAL A 70 -3.62 20.96 -6.87
N SER A 71 -3.18 22.01 -7.56
CA SER A 71 -3.85 23.31 -7.58
C SER A 71 -4.45 23.59 -8.95
N LEU A 72 -5.70 24.06 -8.97
CA LEU A 72 -6.48 24.31 -10.19
C LEU A 72 -5.90 25.43 -11.07
N LEU A 73 -4.97 26.25 -10.56
CA LEU A 73 -4.30 27.30 -11.35
C LEU A 73 -3.55 26.73 -12.56
N ALA A 74 -3.12 25.46 -12.50
CA ALA A 74 -2.46 24.78 -13.61
C ALA A 74 -3.44 24.20 -14.66
N ALA A 75 -4.73 24.05 -14.34
CA ALA A 75 -5.72 23.47 -15.25
C ALA A 75 -6.16 24.44 -16.36
N ASN A 76 -6.12 25.76 -16.08
CA ASN A 76 -6.51 26.79 -17.05
C ASN A 76 -5.42 27.13 -18.09
N MET A 77 -4.21 26.56 -17.98
CA MET A 77 -3.18 26.70 -19.02
C MET A 77 -3.28 25.64 -20.13
N TYR A 78 -4.20 24.67 -20.04
CA TYR A 78 -4.44 23.67 -21.08
C TYR A 78 -5.80 23.89 -21.74
N SER A 79 -5.92 24.97 -22.50
CA SER A 79 -6.98 25.13 -23.50
C SER A 79 -6.34 24.89 -24.87
N PRO A 80 -6.56 23.74 -25.54
CA PRO A 80 -6.10 23.57 -26.90
C PRO A 80 -6.92 24.48 -27.81
N SER A 81 -6.23 25.42 -28.49
CA SER A 81 -6.72 26.11 -29.69
C SER A 81 -6.98 25.13 -30.81
#